data_AF-A0A3D3S0Z2-F1
#
_entry.id   AF-A0A3D3S0Z2-F1
#
_cell.length_a   1.000
_cell.length_b   1.000
_cell.length_c   1.000
_cell.angle_alpha   90.00
_cell.angle_beta   90.00
_cell.angle_gamma   90.00
#
_symmetry.space_group_name_H-M   'P 1'
#
loop_
_entity.id
_entity.type
_entity.pdbx_description
1 polymer ?
#
loop_
_entity_poly.entity_id
_entity_poly.type
_entity_poly.pdbx_seq_one_letter_code
_entity_poly.pdbx_strand_id
1 'polypeptide(L)' 'RPAPRRIFAAALADAVLAQTGGVAPDDALDSDGPLGIAELTLELAQRLQQAGPWGQGFPAPLFDDVFTVHETRVVGADHL' A
#
# COMPACT_ATOMS: atom_id res chain seq x y z
N ARG A 1 1.34 41.09 -14.29
CA ARG A 1 1.43 39.77 -14.95
C ARG A 1 1.62 38.72 -13.85
N PRO A 2 0.76 37.69 -13.72
CA PRO A 2 0.98 36.65 -12.72
C PRO A 2 2.32 35.96 -12.98
N ALA A 3 3.05 35.63 -11.91
CA ALA A 3 4.32 34.94 -12.00
C ALA A 3 4.14 33.55 -12.64
N PRO A 4 5.09 33.05 -13.45
CA PRO A 4 4.95 31.81 -14.20
C PRO A 4 4.60 30.58 -13.33
N ARG A 5 5.10 30.53 -12.09
CA ARG A 5 4.75 29.50 -11.10
C ARG A 5 3.25 29.45 -10.77
N ARG A 6 2.57 30.61 -10.72
CA ARG A 6 1.12 30.68 -10.44
C ARG A 6 0.28 30.16 -11.60
N ILE A 7 0.72 30.41 -12.84
CA ILE A 7 0.05 29.91 -14.04
C ILE A 7 0.16 28.39 -14.10
N PHE A 8 1.36 27.84 -13.87
CA PHE A 8 1.57 26.40 -13.83
C PHE A 8 0.74 25.72 -12.75
N ALA A 9 0.73 26.26 -11.52
CA ALA A 9 -0.04 25.68 -10.43
C ALA A 9 -1.55 25.61 -10.74
N ALA A 10 -2.11 26.65 -11.36
CA ALA A 10 -3.51 26.66 -11.78
C ALA A 10 -3.77 25.60 -12.88
N ALA A 11 -2.94 25.56 -13.92
CA ALA A 11 -3.08 24.59 -15.01
C ALA A 11 -2.92 23.13 -14.53
N LEU A 12 -2.03 22.89 -13.56
CA LEU A 12 -1.87 21.58 -12.94
C LEU A 12 -3.11 21.18 -12.13
N ALA A 13 -3.68 22.12 -11.34
CA ALA A 13 -4.89 21.84 -10.59
C ALA A 13 -6.07 21.51 -11.52
N ASP A 14 -6.25 22.27 -12.60
CA ASP A 14 -7.30 22.01 -13.60
C ASP A 14 -7.13 20.62 -14.25
N ALA A 15 -5.88 20.24 -14.58
CA ALA A 15 -5.58 18.94 -15.17
C ALA A 15 -5.84 17.79 -14.20
N VAL A 16 -5.49 17.93 -12.92
CA VAL A 16 -5.78 16.93 -11.88
C VAL A 16 -7.29 16.76 -11.73
N LEU A 17 -8.04 17.87 -11.61
CA LEU A 17 -9.50 17.82 -11.50
C LEU A 17 -10.14 17.14 -12.71
N ALA A 18 -9.68 17.46 -13.93
CA ALA A 18 -10.17 16.82 -15.15
C ALA A 18 -9.88 15.31 -15.18
N GLN A 19 -8.73 14.89 -14.65
CA GLN A 19 -8.30 13.49 -14.69
C GLN A 19 -8.92 12.63 -13.59
N THR A 20 -9.15 13.19 -12.40
CA THR A 20 -9.71 12.47 -11.24
C THR A 20 -11.19 12.72 -11.01
N GLY A 21 -11.82 13.62 -11.78
CA GLY A 21 -13.21 14.03 -11.57
C GLY A 21 -13.44 14.79 -10.25
N GLY A 22 -12.38 15.35 -9.66
CA GLY A 22 -12.45 16.03 -8.36
C GLY A 22 -12.47 15.08 -7.16
N VAL A 23 -12.32 13.78 -7.37
CA VAL A 23 -12.18 12.79 -6.31
C VAL A 23 -10.70 12.68 -5.94
N ALA A 24 -10.40 12.77 -4.64
CA ALA A 24 -9.06 12.49 -4.15
C ALA A 24 -8.82 10.98 -4.16
N PRO A 25 -7.59 10.51 -4.39
CA PRO A 25 -7.29 9.10 -4.22
C PRO A 25 -7.57 8.67 -2.78
N ASP A 26 -8.10 7.46 -2.63
CA ASP A 26 -8.28 6.86 -1.31
C ASP A 26 -6.91 6.46 -0.75
N ASP A 27 -6.72 6.67 0.56
CA ASP A 27 -5.59 6.14 1.31
C ASP A 27 -5.89 4.69 1.68
N ALA A 28 -5.93 3.84 0.66
CA ALA A 28 -6.31 2.44 0.76
C ALA A 28 -5.12 1.53 0.46
N LEU A 29 -5.07 0.40 1.16
CA LEU A 29 -4.12 -0.67 0.91
C LEU A 29 -4.89 -1.85 0.30
N ASP A 30 -4.58 -2.17 -0.95
CA ASP A 30 -5.19 -3.31 -1.63
C ASP A 30 -4.60 -4.61 -1.10
N SER A 31 -5.47 -5.54 -0.71
CA SER A 31 -5.10 -6.85 -0.19
C SER A 31 -5.67 -7.98 -1.07
N ASP A 32 -4.95 -9.09 -1.11
CA ASP A 32 -5.36 -10.36 -1.71
C ASP A 32 -6.29 -11.18 -0.79
N GLY A 33 -6.60 -10.65 0.40
CA GLY A 33 -7.53 -11.21 1.37
C GLY A 33 -6.85 -11.93 2.54
N PRO A 34 -7.64 -12.57 3.43
CA PRO A 34 -7.10 -13.27 4.58
C PRO A 34 -6.53 -14.64 4.23
N LEU A 35 -5.56 -15.07 5.04
CA LEU A 35 -5.08 -16.44 5.06
C LEU A 35 -5.81 -17.24 6.13
N GLY A 36 -6.22 -18.46 5.81
CA GLY A 36 -6.70 -19.40 6.80
C GLY A 36 -5.59 -19.83 7.76
N ILE A 37 -5.97 -20.23 8.98
CA ILE A 37 -5.02 -20.70 10.01
C ILE A 37 -4.16 -21.87 9.51
N ALA A 38 -4.74 -22.76 8.69
CA ALA A 38 -4.04 -23.89 8.10
C ALA A 38 -3.01 -23.49 7.02
N GLU A 39 -3.07 -22.25 6.53
CA GLU A 39 -2.20 -21.70 5.50
C GLU A 39 -0.98 -20.97 6.08
N LEU A 40 -1.03 -20.57 7.36
CA LEU A 40 0.07 -19.93 8.10
C LEU A 40 1.20 -20.92 8.41
N THR A 41 1.84 -21.42 7.37
CA THR A 41 2.85 -22.47 7.41
C THR A 41 4.15 -22.03 6.73
N LEU A 42 5.27 -22.60 7.16
CA LEU A 42 6.57 -22.36 6.54
C LEU A 42 6.58 -22.79 5.06
N GLU A 43 5.86 -23.86 4.73
CA GLU A 43 5.76 -24.36 3.35
C GLU A 43 5.14 -23.30 2.43
N LEU A 44 4.03 -22.66 2.84
CA LEU A 44 3.42 -21.60 2.05
C LEU A 44 4.37 -20.40 1.90
N ALA A 45 5.03 -19.98 2.97
CA ALA A 45 6.00 -18.88 2.93
C ALA A 45 7.14 -19.14 1.93
N GLN A 46 7.68 -20.36 1.91
CA GLN A 46 8.71 -20.76 0.97
C GLN A 46 8.20 -20.80 -0.47
N ARG A 47 6.97 -21.29 -0.69
CA ARG A 47 6.32 -21.28 -2.00
C ARG A 47 6.13 -19.86 -2.51
N LEU A 48 5.66 -18.93 -1.68
CA LEU A 48 5.51 -17.51 -2.03
C LEU A 48 6.85 -16.87 -2.38
N GLN A 49 7.91 -17.17 -1.62
CA GLN A 49 9.24 -16.65 -1.93
C GLN A 49 9.74 -17.08 -3.32
N GLN A 50 9.35 -18.27 -3.78
CA GLN A 50 9.77 -18.83 -5.07
C GLN A 50 8.80 -18.52 -6.22
N ALA A 51 7.61 -17.97 -5.93
CA ALA A 51 6.53 -17.83 -6.90
C ALA A 51 6.73 -16.71 -7.93
N GLY A 52 7.68 -15.79 -7.75
CA GLY A 52 7.98 -14.81 -8.78
C GLY A 52 9.13 -13.86 -8.47
N PRO A 53 9.59 -13.10 -9.48
CA PRO A 53 10.32 -11.88 -9.23
C PRO A 53 9.32 -10.82 -8.74
N TRP A 54 9.38 -10.49 -7.45
CA TRP A 54 8.55 -9.43 -6.88
C TRP A 54 9.14 -8.05 -7.18
N GLY A 55 8.29 -7.08 -7.52
CA GLY A 55 8.72 -5.72 -7.78
C GLY A 55 7.69 -4.85 -8.48
N GLN A 56 8.16 -3.78 -9.09
CA GLN A 56 7.31 -2.81 -9.80
C GLN A 56 6.50 -3.51 -10.90
N GLY A 57 5.17 -3.40 -10.83
CA GLY A 57 4.26 -4.03 -11.79
C GLY A 57 3.97 -5.50 -11.54
N PHE A 58 4.60 -6.12 -10.54
CA PHE A 58 4.30 -7.48 -10.07
C PHE A 58 4.56 -7.55 -8.54
N PRO A 59 3.70 -6.91 -7.73
CA PRO A 59 3.88 -6.90 -6.29
C PRO A 59 3.75 -8.31 -5.71
N ALA A 60 4.43 -8.55 -4.60
CA ALA A 60 4.17 -9.74 -3.79
C ALA A 60 2.73 -9.70 -3.26
N PRO A 61 2.09 -10.87 -3.07
CA PRO A 61 0.76 -10.91 -2.51
C PRO A 61 0.76 -10.34 -1.09
N LEU A 62 -0.26 -9.55 -0.79
CA LEU A 62 -0.48 -8.93 0.50
C LEU A 62 -1.72 -9.55 1.13
N PHE A 63 -1.60 -10.00 2.39
CA PHE A 63 -2.71 -10.59 3.11
C PHE A 63 -3.08 -9.72 4.31
N ASP A 64 -4.37 -9.63 4.59
CA ASP A 64 -4.92 -8.88 5.72
C ASP A 64 -5.79 -9.78 6.60
N ASP A 65 -5.79 -9.55 7.90
CA ASP A 65 -6.71 -10.21 8.82
C ASP A 65 -6.84 -9.37 10.11
N VAL A 66 -7.81 -9.69 10.96
CA VAL A 66 -8.10 -8.99 12.21
C VAL A 66 -7.65 -9.83 13.39
N PHE A 67 -6.61 -9.36 14.09
CA PHE A 67 -6.03 -10.06 15.24
C PHE A 67 -6.30 -9.34 16.55
N THR A 68 -6.43 -10.12 17.63
CA THR A 68 -6.38 -9.58 18.99
C THR A 68 -4.94 -9.48 19.44
N VAL A 69 -4.52 -8.28 19.83
CA VAL A 69 -3.17 -8.06 20.38
C VAL A 69 -3.13 -8.53 21.83
N HIS A 70 -2.36 -9.58 22.10
CA HIS A 70 -2.20 -10.14 23.44
C HIS A 70 -1.08 -9.47 24.25
N GLU A 71 0.03 -9.13 23.60
CA GLU A 71 1.20 -8.50 24.22
C GLU A 71 1.88 -7.58 23.23
N THR A 72 2.37 -6.44 23.71
CA THR A 72 3.20 -5.51 22.95
C THR A 72 4.41 -5.14 23.79
N ARG A 73 5.60 -5.18 23.19
CA ARG A 73 6.84 -4.71 23.82
C ARG A 73 7.67 -3.96 22.80
N VAL A 74 8.43 -2.98 23.25
CA VAL A 74 9.40 -2.26 22.41
C VAL A 74 10.58 -3.19 22.12
N VAL A 75 10.95 -3.33 20.85
CA VAL A 75 12.11 -4.10 20.40
C VAL A 75 13.10 -3.15 19.74
N GLY A 76 14.33 -3.06 20.28
CA GLY A 76 15.32 -2.07 19.82
C GLY A 76 15.09 -0.68 20.44
N ALA A 77 15.63 0.37 19.80
CA ALA A 77 15.39 1.76 20.21
C ALA A 77 14.24 2.36 19.39
N ASP A 78 13.19 2.81 20.10
CA ASP A 78 12.04 3.63 19.72
C ASP A 78 11.48 3.51 18.29
N HIS A 79 11.05 2.31 17.87
CA HIS A 79 10.03 2.19 16.82
C HIS A 79 9.01 1.10 17.19
N LEU A 80 7.73 1.50 17.22
CA LEU A 80 6.57 0.63 17.03
C LEU A 80 6.19 0.71 15.55
#